data_AF-A0A645FG44-F1
#
_entry.id   AF-A0A645FG44-F1
#
_cell.length_a   1.000
_cell.length_b   1.000
_cell.length_c   1.000
_cell.angle_alpha   90.00
_cell.angle_beta   90.00
_cell.angle_gamma   90.00
#
_symmetry.space_group_name_H-M   'P 1'
#
loop_
_entity.id
_entity.type
_entity.pdbx_description
1 polymer ?
#
loop_
_entity_poly.entity_id
_entity_poly.type
_entity_poly.pdbx_seq_one_letter_code
_entity_poly.pdbx_strand_id
1 'polypeptide(L)'
;MAFCDRDQEHLYTSGDLLEVFLKPASETWYWEIYANPKNARASFFFPGGGRALAGDFDRREHLMENLKVCATVDGTLNDWSDRDKGWTVEMAIPVTELTCFGAEVKAGSVWRFLIGRYNYSRWLEECEISGITRFKNDSRSFHHQPSFGFMKFLPAEAGGYSAFSTR
;
A
#
# COMPACT_ATOMS: atom_id res chain seq x y z
N MET A 1 13.54 8.06 15.20
CA MET A 1 12.23 7.39 15.40
C MET A 1 12.40 5.95 14.99
N ALA A 2 11.84 4.99 15.71
CA ALA A 2 11.93 3.59 15.33
C ALA A 2 10.69 3.18 14.52
N PHE A 3 10.87 2.38 13.46
CA PHE A 3 9.76 1.83 12.68
C PHE A 3 8.78 1.06 13.60
N CYS A 4 7.48 1.25 13.41
CA CYS A 4 6.44 0.47 14.09
C CYS A 4 6.49 -1.01 13.64
N ASP A 5 6.28 -1.95 14.57
CA ASP A 5 6.15 -3.40 14.30
C ASP A 5 4.73 -3.94 14.54
N ARG A 6 3.77 -3.07 14.87
CA ARG A 6 2.39 -3.48 15.10
C ARG A 6 1.59 -3.32 13.82
N ASP A 7 0.82 -4.36 13.51
CA ASP A 7 -0.13 -4.34 12.42
C ASP A 7 -1.30 -3.38 12.70
N GLN A 8 -1.94 -2.90 11.64
CA GLN A 8 -3.16 -2.08 11.63
C GLN A 8 -3.01 -0.68 12.27
N GLU A 9 -1.77 -0.20 12.31
CA GLU A 9 -1.40 1.15 12.73
C GLU A 9 -1.18 2.07 11.51
N HIS A 10 -1.26 3.39 11.73
CA HIS A 10 -0.88 4.37 10.70
C HIS A 10 0.65 4.43 10.56
N LEU A 11 1.23 3.47 9.82
CA LEU A 11 2.68 3.22 9.76
C LEU A 11 3.50 4.42 9.25
N TYR A 12 2.94 5.29 8.41
CA TYR A 12 3.59 6.52 7.93
C TYR A 12 4.01 7.46 9.07
N THR A 13 3.41 7.34 10.26
CA THR A 13 3.77 8.15 11.44
C THR A 13 5.07 7.69 12.11
N SER A 14 5.63 6.54 11.70
CA SER A 14 6.73 5.87 12.42
C SER A 14 8.00 5.64 11.58
N GLY A 15 7.96 5.92 10.27
CA GLY A 15 9.10 5.75 9.37
C GLY A 15 8.67 5.44 7.94
N ASP A 16 9.58 4.88 7.15
CA ASP A 16 9.34 4.42 5.78
C ASP A 16 8.16 3.47 5.69
N LEU A 17 7.48 3.59 4.56
CA LEU A 17 6.28 2.86 4.25
C LEU A 17 6.16 2.71 2.74
N LEU A 18 5.77 1.53 2.29
CA LEU A 18 5.14 1.31 1.00
C LEU A 18 3.63 1.38 1.21
N GLU A 19 2.97 2.22 0.42
CA GLU A 19 1.53 2.39 0.46
C GLU A 19 0.92 2.02 -0.89
N VAL A 20 -0.02 1.10 -0.88
CA VAL A 20 -0.70 0.60 -2.07
C VAL A 20 -2.16 1.00 -2.01
N PHE A 21 -2.60 1.73 -3.03
CA PHE A 21 -4.00 2.08 -3.23
C PHE A 21 -4.59 1.20 -4.32
N LEU A 22 -5.76 0.61 -4.05
CA LEU A 22 -6.48 -0.24 -5.01
C LEU A 22 -7.96 0.08 -5.02
N LYS A 23 -8.54 0.18 -6.23
CA LYS A 23 -9.99 0.29 -6.40
C LYS A 23 -10.47 -0.28 -7.72
N PRO A 24 -11.70 -0.79 -7.82
CA PRO A 24 -12.34 -1.03 -9.11
C PRO A 24 -12.44 0.28 -9.90
N ALA A 25 -12.35 0.21 -11.23
CA ALA A 25 -12.41 1.41 -12.06
C ALA A 25 -13.78 2.12 -12.01
N SER A 26 -14.87 1.36 -11.79
CA SER A 26 -16.26 1.85 -11.74
C SER A 26 -16.69 2.41 -10.39
N GLU A 27 -15.92 2.19 -9.33
CA GLU A 27 -16.33 2.50 -7.95
C GLU A 27 -15.72 3.81 -7.44
N THR A 28 -16.28 4.37 -6.36
CA THR A 28 -15.66 5.53 -5.67
C THR A 28 -14.77 5.11 -4.50
N TRP A 29 -15.09 3.97 -3.88
CA TRP A 29 -14.35 3.45 -2.75
C TRP A 29 -12.99 2.90 -3.16
N TYR A 30 -12.08 2.78 -2.21
CA TYR A 30 -10.75 2.24 -2.41
C TYR A 30 -10.17 1.70 -1.11
N TRP A 31 -9.18 0.82 -1.28
CA TRP A 31 -8.34 0.31 -0.22
C TRP A 31 -7.03 1.05 -0.19
N GLU A 32 -6.54 1.27 1.02
CA GLU A 32 -5.19 1.76 1.31
C GLU A 32 -4.48 0.69 2.13
N ILE A 33 -3.34 0.20 1.65
CA ILE A 33 -2.68 -0.98 2.20
C ILE A 33 -1.21 -0.67 2.43
N TYR A 34 -0.73 -0.95 3.63
CA TYR A 34 0.60 -0.59 4.10
C TYR A 34 1.51 -1.79 4.23
N ALA A 35 2.80 -1.59 3.97
CA ALA A 35 3.87 -2.47 4.42
C ALA A 35 5.14 -1.68 4.75
N ASN A 36 5.83 -2.03 5.84
CA ASN A 36 7.06 -1.36 6.24
C ASN A 36 8.25 -2.34 6.39
N PRO A 37 9.47 -1.83 6.62
CA PRO A 37 10.67 -2.66 6.78
C PRO A 37 10.65 -3.66 7.95
N LYS A 38 9.72 -3.54 8.91
CA LYS A 38 9.56 -4.45 10.06
C LYS A 38 8.51 -5.53 9.85
N ASN A 39 8.03 -5.73 8.63
CA ASN A 39 6.89 -6.62 8.31
C ASN A 39 5.56 -6.17 8.92
N ALA A 40 5.45 -4.94 9.42
CA ALA A 40 4.15 -4.43 9.86
C ALA A 40 3.28 -4.15 8.64
N ARG A 41 2.01 -4.49 8.73
CA ARG A 41 1.00 -4.26 7.69
C ARG A 41 -0.20 -3.51 8.22
N ALA A 42 -0.89 -2.77 7.36
CA ALA A 42 -2.20 -2.23 7.69
C ALA A 42 -3.09 -2.20 6.44
N SER A 43 -4.39 -2.15 6.65
CA SER A 43 -5.38 -1.99 5.58
C SER A 43 -6.48 -1.07 6.07
N PHE A 44 -6.83 -0.07 5.28
CA PHE A 44 -7.88 0.88 5.58
C PHE A 44 -8.84 0.98 4.40
N PHE A 45 -10.14 0.91 4.70
CA PHE A 45 -11.18 1.11 3.71
C PHE A 45 -11.61 2.57 3.68
N PHE A 46 -11.76 3.11 2.47
CA PHE A 46 -12.32 4.43 2.24
C PHE A 46 -13.53 4.33 1.32
N PRO A 47 -14.73 4.81 1.74
CA PRO A 47 -15.93 4.76 0.91
C PRO A 47 -15.84 5.73 -0.30
N GLY A 48 -14.87 6.64 -0.30
CA GLY A 48 -14.64 7.59 -1.38
C GLY A 48 -13.52 8.58 -1.09
N GLY A 49 -13.25 9.45 -2.06
CA GLY A 49 -12.38 10.62 -1.89
C GLY A 49 -13.14 11.85 -1.40
N GLY A 50 -12.49 13.02 -1.40
CA GLY A 50 -13.13 14.29 -1.06
C GLY A 50 -13.67 14.32 0.37
N ARG A 51 -14.97 14.61 0.56
CA ARG A 51 -15.61 14.70 1.88
C ARG A 51 -15.48 13.42 2.71
N ALA A 52 -15.44 12.25 2.07
CA ALA A 52 -15.27 10.97 2.76
C ALA A 52 -13.91 10.85 3.46
N LEU A 53 -12.89 11.62 3.05
CA LEU A 53 -11.59 11.67 3.74
C LEU A 53 -11.66 12.44 5.07
N ALA A 54 -12.62 13.36 5.19
CA ALA A 54 -12.82 14.21 6.36
C ALA A 54 -14.03 13.78 7.23
N GLY A 55 -14.65 12.65 6.90
CA GLY A 55 -15.78 12.12 7.67
C GLY A 55 -15.35 11.21 8.83
N ASP A 56 -16.24 11.08 9.82
CA ASP A 56 -16.03 10.27 11.04
C ASP A 56 -16.25 8.75 10.82
N PHE A 57 -15.98 8.24 9.61
CA PHE A 57 -16.08 6.81 9.35
C PHE A 57 -14.87 6.09 9.96
N ASP A 58 -15.12 4.98 10.67
CA ASP A 58 -14.05 4.15 11.23
C ASP A 58 -13.37 3.35 10.12
N ARG A 59 -12.21 3.84 9.69
CA ARG A 59 -11.37 3.21 8.66
C ARG A 59 -10.90 1.80 9.05
N ARG A 60 -11.03 1.43 10.33
CA ARG A 60 -10.68 0.11 10.88
C ARG A 60 -11.86 -0.85 10.97
N GLU A 61 -13.06 -0.46 10.55
CA GLU A 61 -14.22 -1.36 10.55
C GLU A 61 -14.01 -2.57 9.62
N HIS A 62 -13.20 -2.42 8.58
CA HIS A 62 -12.93 -3.45 7.59
C HIS A 62 -11.43 -3.66 7.41
N LEU A 63 -10.82 -4.41 8.33
CA LEU A 63 -9.40 -4.79 8.21
C LEU A 63 -9.25 -6.08 7.39
N MET A 64 -8.15 -6.18 6.65
CA MET A 64 -7.74 -7.39 5.96
C MET A 64 -6.97 -8.30 6.91
N GLU A 65 -7.64 -9.28 7.51
CA GLU A 65 -7.05 -10.22 8.48
C GLU A 65 -5.99 -11.11 7.81
N ASN A 66 -6.26 -11.55 6.57
CA ASN A 66 -5.39 -12.48 5.84
C ASN A 66 -4.33 -11.79 4.96
N LEU A 67 -4.19 -10.47 5.04
CA LEU A 67 -3.09 -9.74 4.41
C LEU A 67 -1.76 -10.29 4.91
N LYS A 68 -0.79 -10.49 4.01
CA LYS A 68 0.57 -10.92 4.38
C LYS A 68 1.59 -9.98 3.76
N VAL A 69 2.63 -9.68 4.53
CA VAL A 69 3.78 -8.90 4.06
C VAL A 69 5.07 -9.57 4.53
N CYS A 70 6.12 -9.48 3.71
CA CYS A 70 7.47 -9.89 4.08
C CYS A 70 8.46 -8.89 3.50
N ALA A 71 9.31 -8.33 4.34
CA ALA A 71 10.29 -7.32 4.03
C ALA A 71 11.69 -7.83 4.36
N THR A 72 12.65 -7.45 3.51
CA THR A 72 14.08 -7.70 3.71
C THR A 72 14.82 -6.37 3.63
N VAL A 73 15.70 -6.12 4.60
CA VAL A 73 16.51 -4.90 4.69
C VAL A 73 17.95 -5.23 4.27
N ASP A 74 18.51 -4.43 3.35
CA ASP A 74 19.94 -4.44 3.00
C ASP A 74 20.61 -3.29 3.74
N GLY A 75 20.96 -3.55 5.01
CA GLY A 75 21.47 -2.55 5.94
C GLY A 75 21.20 -2.91 7.41
N THR A 76 21.08 -1.88 8.24
CA THR A 76 21.06 -1.85 9.70
C THR A 76 19.83 -1.07 10.17
N LEU A 77 18.68 -1.73 10.11
CA LEU A 77 17.40 -1.08 10.41
C LEU A 77 17.38 -0.34 11.76
N ASN A 78 16.98 0.93 11.73
CA ASN A 78 16.95 1.88 12.87
C ASN A 78 18.32 2.34 13.39
N ASP A 79 19.42 2.06 12.70
CA ASP A 79 20.68 2.74 12.98
C ASP A 79 20.71 4.08 12.25
N TRP A 80 20.77 5.17 13.01
CA TRP A 80 20.82 6.52 12.45
C TRP A 80 22.26 6.95 12.13
N SER A 81 23.26 6.18 12.57
CA SER A 81 24.66 6.55 12.40
C SER A 81 25.21 6.22 11.01
N ASP A 82 24.54 5.34 10.25
CA ASP A 82 24.93 4.93 8.92
C ASP A 82 23.83 5.18 7.86
N ARG A 83 23.92 4.48 6.73
CA ARG A 83 23.02 4.60 5.59
C ARG A 83 22.78 3.23 4.96
N ASP A 84 21.54 2.77 5.06
CA ASP A 84 21.06 1.57 4.39
C ASP A 84 21.10 1.69 2.86
N LYS A 85 21.28 0.57 2.17
CA LYS A 85 21.14 0.52 0.70
C LYS A 85 19.69 0.50 0.27
N GLY A 86 18.82 -0.07 1.10
CA GLY A 86 17.38 -0.06 0.90
C GLY A 86 16.70 -1.27 1.54
N TRP A 87 15.43 -1.43 1.20
CA TRP A 87 14.62 -2.56 1.64
C TRP A 87 13.70 -3.00 0.50
N THR A 88 13.36 -4.27 0.49
CA THR A 88 12.39 -4.88 -0.43
C THR A 88 11.22 -5.39 0.38
N VAL A 89 10.01 -5.31 -0.18
CA VAL A 89 8.82 -5.90 0.44
C VAL A 89 7.98 -6.62 -0.61
N GLU A 90 7.42 -7.75 -0.20
CA GLU A 90 6.42 -8.51 -0.92
C GLU A 90 5.10 -8.50 -0.13
N MET A 91 3.98 -8.38 -0.83
CA MET A 91 2.64 -8.34 -0.24
C MET A 91 1.72 -9.34 -0.94
N ALA A 92 1.04 -10.18 -0.17
CA ALA A 92 -0.05 -11.04 -0.64
C ALA A 92 -1.38 -10.48 -0.14
N ILE A 93 -2.16 -9.90 -1.06
CA ILE A 93 -3.46 -9.28 -0.77
C ILE A 93 -4.57 -10.34 -0.96
N PRO A 94 -5.36 -10.67 0.07
CA PRO A 94 -6.43 -11.65 -0.03
C PRO A 94 -7.56 -11.14 -0.91
N VAL A 95 -7.76 -11.81 -2.06
CA VAL A 95 -8.79 -11.42 -3.05
C VAL A 95 -10.17 -11.32 -2.43
N THR A 96 -10.55 -12.28 -1.58
CA THR A 96 -11.89 -12.31 -0.94
C THR A 96 -12.17 -11.08 -0.07
N GLU A 97 -11.17 -10.57 0.64
CA GLU A 97 -11.30 -9.37 1.48
C GLU A 97 -11.22 -8.10 0.64
N LEU A 98 -10.33 -8.07 -0.37
CA LEU A 98 -10.23 -6.97 -1.33
C LEU A 98 -11.56 -6.74 -2.07
N THR A 99 -12.32 -7.80 -2.33
CA THR A 99 -13.60 -7.77 -3.05
C THR A 99 -14.83 -7.83 -2.15
N CYS A 100 -14.71 -7.65 -0.83
CA CYS A 100 -15.85 -7.83 0.08
C CYS A 100 -17.04 -6.87 -0.18
N PHE A 101 -16.80 -5.76 -0.89
CA PHE A 101 -17.82 -4.81 -1.37
C PHE A 101 -18.37 -5.11 -2.77
N GLY A 102 -18.26 -6.37 -3.25
CA GLY A 102 -18.89 -6.82 -4.49
C GLY A 102 -18.09 -6.54 -5.77
N ALA A 103 -16.83 -6.09 -5.66
CA ALA A 103 -15.93 -6.01 -6.80
C ALA A 103 -15.49 -7.39 -7.29
N GLU A 104 -14.91 -7.45 -8.49
CA GLU A 104 -14.38 -8.70 -9.03
C GLU A 104 -12.90 -8.55 -9.44
N VAL A 105 -12.09 -9.51 -9.01
CA VAL A 105 -10.74 -9.76 -9.53
C VAL A 105 -10.82 -10.97 -10.45
N LYS A 106 -11.10 -10.72 -11.73
CA LYS A 106 -11.21 -11.76 -12.75
C LYS A 106 -10.68 -11.25 -14.08
N ALA A 107 -10.37 -12.15 -14.99
CA ALA A 107 -9.90 -11.78 -16.32
C ALA A 107 -10.83 -10.73 -16.97
N GLY A 108 -10.25 -9.64 -17.43
CA GLY A 108 -10.97 -8.51 -18.03
C GLY A 108 -11.40 -7.43 -17.05
N SER A 109 -11.45 -7.68 -15.74
CA SER A 109 -11.81 -6.64 -14.77
C SER A 109 -10.73 -5.56 -14.72
N VAL A 110 -11.17 -4.31 -14.67
CA VAL A 110 -10.31 -3.12 -14.70
C VAL A 110 -10.35 -2.46 -13.34
N TRP A 111 -9.16 -2.29 -12.78
CA TRP A 111 -8.92 -1.64 -11.51
C TRP A 111 -8.05 -0.40 -11.74
N ARG A 112 -8.00 0.44 -10.71
CA ARG A 112 -7.08 1.55 -10.63
C ARG A 112 -6.18 1.37 -9.43
N PHE A 113 -4.92 1.79 -9.57
CA PHE A 113 -3.93 1.62 -8.53
C PHE A 113 -2.96 2.79 -8.45
N LEU A 114 -2.41 2.98 -7.26
CA LEU A 114 -1.26 3.84 -7.00
C LEU A 114 -0.36 3.12 -6.00
N ILE A 115 0.94 3.24 -6.18
CA ILE A 115 1.94 2.79 -5.22
C ILE A 115 2.74 4.03 -4.82
N GLY A 116 2.72 4.33 -3.53
CA GLY A 116 3.40 5.43 -2.88
C GLY A 116 4.51 4.92 -1.96
N ARG A 117 5.51 5.76 -1.70
CA ARG A 117 6.58 5.50 -0.75
C ARG A 117 6.81 6.74 0.10
N TYR A 118 6.84 6.53 1.40
CA TYR A 118 7.42 7.46 2.37
C TYR A 118 8.86 7.04 2.65
N ASN A 119 9.77 8.01 2.63
CA ASN A 119 11.19 7.80 2.86
C ASN A 119 11.69 8.79 3.91
N TYR A 120 12.09 8.26 5.05
CA TYR A 120 12.61 8.99 6.18
C TYR A 120 14.10 8.73 6.31
N SER A 121 14.86 9.80 6.49
CA SER A 121 16.29 9.70 6.78
C SER A 121 16.75 10.96 7.48
N ARG A 122 17.75 10.86 8.35
CA ARG A 122 18.42 12.03 8.93
C ARG A 122 19.11 12.92 7.89
N TRP A 123 19.32 12.39 6.68
CA TRP A 123 19.93 13.09 5.56
C TRP A 123 18.91 13.81 4.67
N LEU A 124 17.62 13.71 5.00
CA LEU A 124 16.55 14.42 4.34
C LEU A 124 16.02 15.51 5.28
N GLU A 125 15.82 16.73 4.76
CA GLU A 125 15.23 17.83 5.53
C GLU A 125 13.75 17.57 5.86
N GLU A 126 13.05 16.87 4.95
CA GLU A 126 11.66 16.46 5.08
C GLU A 126 11.51 15.00 4.62
N CYS A 127 10.41 14.35 5.00
CA CYS A 127 10.05 13.07 4.41
C CYS A 127 9.92 13.20 2.88
N GLU A 128 10.66 12.35 2.15
CA GLU A 128 10.53 12.25 0.70
C GLU A 128 9.33 11.36 0.37
N ILE A 129 8.35 11.96 -0.30
CA ILE A 129 7.13 11.28 -0.76
C ILE A 129 7.23 11.09 -2.27
N SER A 130 7.13 9.83 -2.72
CA SER A 130 7.21 9.45 -4.13
C SER A 130 6.11 8.47 -4.50
N GLY A 131 5.71 8.41 -5.78
CA GLY A 131 4.72 7.46 -6.24
C GLY A 131 4.81 7.20 -7.75
N ILE A 132 4.18 6.11 -8.21
CA ILE A 132 4.25 5.66 -9.61
C ILE A 132 3.42 6.51 -10.60
N THR A 133 2.62 7.43 -10.09
CA THR A 133 1.79 8.35 -10.90
C THR A 133 2.04 9.80 -10.50
N ARG A 134 1.76 10.74 -11.41
CA ARG A 134 1.85 12.17 -11.09
C ARG A 134 0.81 12.57 -10.05
N PHE A 135 1.26 13.25 -9.00
CA PHE A 135 0.38 13.95 -8.07
C PHE A 135 -0.45 15.01 -8.82
N LYS A 136 -1.65 15.29 -8.33
CA LYS A 136 -2.53 16.30 -8.93
C LYS A 136 -1.82 17.65 -9.09
N ASN A 137 -1.12 18.05 -8.02
CA ASN A 137 -0.39 19.30 -7.83
C ASN A 137 0.84 19.01 -6.93
N ASP A 138 1.45 20.06 -6.36
CA ASP A 138 2.53 19.95 -5.35
C ASP A 138 2.07 19.47 -3.97
N SER A 139 0.81 19.03 -3.81
CA SER A 139 0.23 18.65 -2.51
C SER A 139 0.80 17.36 -1.92
N ARG A 140 1.64 16.62 -2.67
CA ARG A 140 2.20 15.30 -2.31
C ARG A 140 1.16 14.33 -1.71
N SER A 141 -0.10 14.46 -2.11
CA SER A 141 -1.23 13.70 -1.56
C SER A 141 -1.56 12.51 -2.46
N PHE A 142 -1.60 11.31 -1.88
CA PHE A 142 -1.99 10.10 -2.59
C PHE A 142 -3.50 9.96 -2.78
N HIS A 143 -4.36 10.67 -2.05
CA HIS A 143 -5.82 10.45 -2.14
C HIS A 143 -6.50 11.07 -3.38
N HIS A 144 -5.73 11.58 -4.35
CA HIS A 144 -6.29 12.06 -5.62
C HIS A 144 -6.56 10.90 -6.57
N GLN A 145 -7.70 10.23 -6.41
CA GLN A 145 -8.09 9.05 -7.20
C GLN A 145 -7.97 9.22 -8.73
N PRO A 146 -8.27 10.38 -9.34
CA PRO A 146 -8.07 10.55 -10.78
C PRO A 146 -6.62 10.37 -11.25
N SER A 147 -5.63 10.52 -10.36
CA SER A 147 -4.22 10.24 -10.65
C SER A 147 -3.89 8.75 -10.69
N PHE A 148 -4.74 7.86 -10.16
CA PHE A 148 -4.44 6.43 -10.10
C PHE A 148 -4.34 5.84 -11.51
N GLY A 149 -3.31 5.03 -11.75
CA GLY A 149 -3.11 4.31 -13.01
C GLY A 149 -4.17 3.24 -13.22
N PHE A 150 -4.29 2.74 -14.45
CA PHE A 150 -5.19 1.64 -14.78
C PHE A 150 -4.44 0.30 -14.79
N MET A 151 -5.09 -0.73 -14.27
CA MET A 151 -4.63 -2.11 -14.33
C MET A 151 -5.78 -2.99 -14.84
N LYS A 152 -5.47 -3.97 -15.68
CA LYS A 152 -6.43 -4.96 -16.17
C LYS A 152 -5.94 -6.35 -15.78
N PHE A 153 -6.80 -7.11 -15.10
CA PHE A 153 -6.51 -8.50 -14.81
C PHE A 153 -6.57 -9.33 -16.09
N LEU A 154 -5.53 -10.13 -16.34
CA LEU A 154 -5.46 -11.02 -17.49
C LEU A 154 -5.97 -12.41 -17.10
N PRO A 155 -6.34 -13.26 -18.08
CA PRO A 155 -6.56 -14.68 -17.82
C PRO A 155 -5.33 -15.30 -17.15
N ALA A 156 -5.55 -16.26 -16.24
CA ALA A 156 -4.46 -17.08 -15.76
C ALA A 156 -3.81 -17.78 -16.96
N GLU A 157 -2.50 -17.67 -17.10
CA GLU A 157 -1.78 -18.42 -18.13
C GLU A 157 -1.89 -19.92 -17.81
N ALA A 158 -2.14 -20.74 -18.84
CA ALA A 158 -2.16 -22.19 -18.68
C ALA A 158 -0.76 -22.69 -18.28
N GLY A 159 -0.55 -22.89 -16.98
CA GLY A 159 0.69 -23.43 -16.40
C GLY A 159 1.44 -22.55 -15.39
N GLY A 160 0.95 -21.34 -15.08
CA GLY A 160 1.71 -20.38 -14.27
C GLY A 160 1.19 -20.19 -12.85
N TYR A 161 1.61 -21.06 -11.91
CA TYR A 161 2.00 -20.73 -10.53
C TYR A 161 2.77 -21.92 -9.96
N SER A 162 4.07 -22.03 -10.28
CA SER A 162 4.96 -22.85 -9.45
C SER A 162 5.08 -22.16 -8.09
N ALA A 163 4.74 -22.89 -7.03
CA ALA A 163 4.75 -22.45 -5.65
C ALA A 163 5.98 -21.57 -5.31
N PHE A 164 5.73 -20.47 -4.61
CA PHE A 164 6.77 -19.68 -3.96
C PHE A 164 7.49 -20.58 -2.95
N SER A 165 8.68 -21.06 -3.31
CA SER A 165 9.62 -21.69 -2.38
C SER A 165 10.44 -20.58 -1.74
N THR A 166 10.12 -20.20 -0.52
CA THR A 166 11.02 -19.40 0.32
C THR A 166 12.29 -20.22 0.58
N ARG A 167 13.45 -19.69 0.20
CA ARG A 167 14.75 -20.11 0.75
C ARG A 167 15.06 -19.28 1.97
#